data_AF-A0A1G3KT29-F1
#
_entry.id   AF-A0A1G3KT29-F1
#
_cell.length_a   1.000
_cell.length_b   1.000
_cell.length_c   1.000
_cell.angle_alpha   90.00
_cell.angle_beta   90.00
_cell.angle_gamma   90.00
#
_symmetry.space_group_name_H-M   'P 1'
#
loop_
_entity.id
_entity.type
_entity.pdbx_description
1 polymer ?
#
loop_
_entity_poly.entity_id
_entity_poly.type
_entity_poly.pdbx_seq_one_letter_code
_entity_poly.pdbx_strand_id
1 'polypeptide(L)'
;MRIYLAAVLLIPTPAALHAEPMTLDTALDRAASEAPELQGREAGIDAAQSAAIAADRLPDPKLNIVLQDFPVTGPDAGRFNRDDFTMQVVGVSQEFPNPAKRRARATRAQADIGIARADEAVTAQDIRLATALAWVDLYYAKKRLKELDLLDSGLEDLQATVTARLASGAARPAQALEPDQLRAAINDRRSALAAEIARARAQLARFTGDAAADTLGDLPPQMIDEQGLRSGIDALPRLRALDARALAADAETGLARADKRPDWSVNAAYGRREPNFGDLVTVGVTVDLPFFSKRRQDPKIAARASEATRARLDREAAKRDIAAGLDADLADHRMHHEQLANARTRLVPLAKKRAELDLASYAAGKLDLGTALLSTLALAEAEVDALAREAEVARDAIRINTIYGEAGR
;
A
#
# COMPACT_ATOMS: atom_id res chain seq x y z
N MET A 1 46.37 -11.56 43.19
CA MET A 1 46.19 -12.25 41.90
C MET A 1 44.72 -12.12 41.51
N ARG A 2 44.36 -11.15 40.66
CA ARG A 2 42.99 -10.91 40.19
C ARG A 2 43.01 -11.04 38.67
N ILE A 3 42.41 -12.11 38.17
CA ILE A 3 42.32 -12.42 36.75
C ILE A 3 41.08 -11.68 36.24
N TYR A 4 41.27 -10.70 35.37
CA TYR A 4 40.19 -10.09 34.61
C TYR A 4 39.93 -10.96 33.37
N LEU A 5 38.77 -11.62 33.35
CA LEU A 5 38.27 -12.34 32.17
C LEU A 5 37.62 -11.31 31.25
N ALA A 6 38.27 -10.98 30.14
CA ALA A 6 37.70 -10.11 29.12
C ALA A 6 36.69 -10.93 28.28
N ALA A 7 35.41 -10.63 28.43
CA ALA A 7 34.36 -11.18 27.59
C ALA A 7 34.44 -10.50 26.20
N VAL A 8 34.90 -11.26 25.20
CA VAL A 8 34.85 -10.84 23.80
C VAL A 8 33.39 -10.87 23.35
N LEU A 9 32.80 -9.69 23.20
CA LEU A 9 31.48 -9.52 22.63
C LEU A 9 31.59 -9.78 21.12
N LEU A 10 31.09 -10.93 20.67
CA LEU A 10 31.02 -11.27 19.25
C LEU A 10 29.90 -10.43 18.63
N ILE A 11 30.26 -9.32 17.97
CA ILE A 11 29.32 -8.52 17.19
C ILE A 11 29.05 -9.31 15.89
N PRO A 12 27.80 -9.74 15.61
CA PRO A 12 27.49 -10.38 14.34
C PRO A 12 27.65 -9.34 13.24
N THR A 13 28.68 -9.50 12.41
CA THR A 13 28.76 -8.76 11.15
C THR A 13 27.61 -9.24 10.27
N PRO A 14 26.74 -8.36 9.76
CA PRO A 14 25.76 -8.76 8.77
C PRO A 14 26.53 -9.36 7.61
N ALA A 15 26.31 -10.66 7.36
CA ALA A 15 26.74 -11.25 6.11
C ALA A 15 26.12 -10.40 5.01
N ALA A 16 26.95 -9.79 4.18
CA ALA A 16 26.50 -9.29 2.90
C ALA A 16 26.03 -10.51 2.12
N LEU A 17 24.75 -10.87 2.28
CA LEU A 17 24.04 -11.73 1.35
C LEU A 17 24.26 -11.05 0.00
N HIS A 18 25.05 -11.70 -0.85
CA HIS A 18 25.15 -11.31 -2.23
C HIS A 18 23.72 -11.26 -2.75
N ALA A 19 23.30 -10.08 -3.22
CA ALA A 19 21.99 -9.94 -3.84
C ALA A 19 21.93 -10.90 -5.02
N GLU A 20 21.11 -11.95 -4.87
CA GLU A 20 20.83 -12.82 -5.97
C GLU A 20 19.83 -12.09 -6.88
N PRO A 21 20.16 -11.89 -8.16
CA PRO A 21 19.23 -11.27 -9.09
C PRO A 21 17.95 -12.11 -9.11
N MET A 22 16.79 -11.46 -9.01
CA MET A 22 15.50 -12.11 -8.79
C MET A 22 14.61 -12.00 -10.02
N THR A 23 13.85 -13.08 -10.27
CA THR A 23 12.78 -13.07 -11.27
C THR A 23 11.61 -12.23 -10.77
N LEU A 24 10.70 -11.85 -11.67
CA LEU A 24 9.48 -11.11 -11.30
C LEU A 24 8.68 -11.87 -10.23
N ASP A 25 8.48 -13.18 -10.40
CA ASP A 25 7.70 -14.00 -9.46
C ASP A 25 8.37 -14.06 -8.08
N THR A 26 9.70 -14.24 -8.05
CA THR A 26 10.46 -14.22 -6.79
C THR A 26 10.34 -12.86 -6.07
N ALA A 27 10.38 -11.76 -6.82
CA ALA A 27 10.20 -10.43 -6.25
C ALA A 27 8.79 -10.25 -5.65
N LEU A 28 7.76 -10.76 -6.33
CA LEU A 28 6.39 -10.71 -5.88
C LEU A 28 6.16 -11.57 -4.62
N ASP A 29 6.65 -12.80 -4.61
CA ASP A 29 6.55 -13.70 -3.45
C ASP A 29 7.24 -13.10 -2.23
N ARG A 30 8.43 -12.55 -2.42
CA ARG A 30 9.19 -11.89 -1.35
C ARG A 30 8.48 -10.64 -0.83
N ALA A 31 7.94 -9.81 -1.71
CA ALA A 31 7.13 -8.66 -1.31
C ALA A 31 5.87 -9.06 -0.54
N ALA A 32 5.26 -10.21 -0.88
CA ALA A 32 4.10 -10.71 -0.15
C ALA A 32 4.44 -11.18 1.28
N SER A 33 5.66 -11.70 1.51
CA SER A 33 6.08 -12.19 2.83
C SER A 33 6.83 -11.17 3.69
N GLU A 34 7.59 -10.26 3.08
CA GLU A 34 8.54 -9.39 3.78
C GLU A 34 8.08 -7.93 3.90
N ALA A 35 7.05 -7.49 3.15
CA ALA A 35 6.60 -6.09 3.19
C ALA A 35 6.03 -5.72 4.57
N PRO A 36 6.62 -4.74 5.28
CA PRO A 36 6.15 -4.32 6.61
C PRO A 36 4.71 -3.78 6.59
N GLU A 37 4.27 -3.20 5.48
CA GLU A 37 2.88 -2.74 5.34
C GLU A 37 1.87 -3.90 5.47
N LEU A 38 2.18 -5.11 4.96
CA LEU A 38 1.30 -6.27 5.10
C LEU A 38 1.31 -6.82 6.53
N GLN A 39 2.48 -6.90 7.15
CA GLN A 39 2.58 -7.28 8.57
C GLN A 39 1.79 -6.33 9.47
N GLY A 40 1.79 -5.03 9.15
CA GLY A 40 0.97 -4.04 9.82
C GLY A 40 -0.54 -4.25 9.61
N ARG A 41 -0.97 -4.73 8.44
CA ARG A 41 -2.37 -5.09 8.17
C ARG A 41 -2.79 -6.34 8.94
N GLU A 42 -1.94 -7.35 9.00
CA GLU A 42 -2.18 -8.57 9.80
C GLU A 42 -2.36 -8.22 11.28
N ALA A 43 -1.49 -7.39 11.86
CA ALA A 43 -1.65 -6.89 13.22
C ALA A 43 -2.96 -6.10 13.42
N GLY A 44 -3.40 -5.37 12.40
CA GLY A 44 -4.71 -4.69 12.39
C GLY A 44 -5.89 -5.65 12.41
N ILE A 45 -5.79 -6.78 11.71
CA ILE A 45 -6.78 -7.86 11.73
C ILE A 45 -6.82 -8.51 13.12
N ASP A 46 -5.67 -8.82 13.70
CA ASP A 46 -5.58 -9.40 15.05
C ASP A 46 -6.15 -8.46 16.12
N ALA A 47 -5.91 -7.16 15.98
CA ALA A 47 -6.50 -6.14 16.85
C ALA A 47 -8.03 -6.12 16.72
N ALA A 48 -8.57 -6.15 15.50
CA ALA A 48 -10.01 -6.20 15.26
C ALA A 48 -10.66 -7.48 15.80
N GLN A 49 -10.00 -8.63 15.63
CA GLN A 49 -10.45 -9.91 16.18
C GLN A 49 -10.46 -9.90 17.72
N SER A 50 -9.40 -9.39 18.33
CA SER A 50 -9.29 -9.25 19.78
C SER A 50 -10.36 -8.32 20.35
N ALA A 51 -10.62 -7.19 19.70
CA ALA A 51 -11.69 -6.27 20.07
C ALA A 51 -13.09 -6.92 19.96
N ALA A 52 -13.31 -7.77 18.95
CA ALA A 52 -14.58 -8.47 18.76
C ALA A 52 -14.91 -9.46 19.89
N ILE A 53 -13.91 -10.05 20.56
CA ILE A 53 -14.12 -10.93 21.73
C ILE A 53 -14.85 -10.19 22.85
N ALA A 54 -14.54 -8.90 23.04
CA ALA A 54 -15.13 -8.06 24.07
C ALA A 54 -16.53 -7.53 23.68
N ALA A 55 -16.87 -7.49 22.39
CA ALA A 55 -18.05 -6.79 21.88
C ALA A 55 -19.39 -7.34 22.39
N ASP A 56 -19.47 -8.65 22.66
CA ASP A 56 -20.64 -9.30 23.27
C ASP A 56 -20.52 -9.45 24.79
N ARG A 57 -19.40 -9.08 25.44
CA ARG A 57 -19.27 -9.28 26.89
C ARG A 57 -20.09 -8.26 27.68
N LEU A 58 -20.43 -8.65 28.92
CA LEU A 58 -21.00 -7.69 29.86
C LEU A 58 -19.92 -6.68 30.27
N PRO A 59 -20.29 -5.41 30.51
CA PRO A 59 -19.39 -4.46 31.15
C PRO A 59 -18.89 -4.99 32.48
N ASP A 60 -17.71 -4.55 32.91
CA ASP A 60 -17.15 -4.97 34.19
C ASP A 60 -18.05 -4.54 35.36
N PRO A 61 -18.16 -5.37 36.42
CA PRO A 61 -18.83 -4.98 37.64
C PRO A 61 -18.10 -3.82 38.30
N LYS A 62 -18.85 -2.90 38.89
CA LYS A 62 -18.32 -1.72 39.56
C LYS A 62 -18.42 -1.90 41.07
N LEU A 63 -17.30 -1.78 41.77
CA LEU A 63 -17.24 -1.71 43.24
C LEU A 63 -17.44 -0.27 43.67
N ASN A 64 -18.43 -0.03 44.52
CA ASN A 64 -18.76 1.26 45.10
C ASN A 64 -18.45 1.21 46.59
N ILE A 65 -17.55 2.07 47.05
CA ILE A 65 -17.24 2.28 48.47
C ILE A 65 -17.65 3.71 48.80
N VAL A 66 -18.64 3.87 49.67
CA VAL A 66 -19.27 5.16 49.95
C VAL A 66 -19.37 5.35 51.46
N LEU A 67 -18.96 6.52 51.96
CA LEU A 67 -19.37 7.00 53.27
C LEU A 67 -20.65 7.81 53.06
N GLN A 68 -21.76 7.30 53.57
CA GLN A 68 -23.08 7.89 53.37
C GLN A 68 -23.53 8.63 54.64
N ASP A 69 -24.24 9.75 54.45
CA ASP A 69 -24.93 10.50 55.49
C ASP A 69 -24.02 11.01 56.64
N PHE A 70 -22.75 11.30 56.35
CA PHE A 70 -21.79 11.80 57.34
C PHE A 70 -22.05 13.26 57.76
N PRO A 71 -22.20 13.58 59.06
CA PRO A 71 -22.52 14.92 59.54
C PRO A 71 -21.31 15.87 59.43
N VAL A 72 -21.48 16.94 58.66
CA VAL A 72 -20.44 17.99 58.49
C VAL A 72 -20.72 19.27 59.29
N THR A 73 -21.94 19.45 59.80
CA THR A 73 -22.36 20.58 60.64
C THR A 73 -23.33 20.10 61.73
N GLY A 74 -23.64 20.97 62.70
CA GLY A 74 -24.53 20.64 63.82
C GLY A 74 -23.83 19.97 65.00
N PRO A 75 -24.60 19.50 66.02
CA PRO A 75 -24.06 18.95 67.26
C PRO A 75 -23.12 17.75 67.08
N ASP A 76 -23.34 16.93 66.05
CA ASP A 76 -22.58 15.71 65.77
C ASP A 76 -21.56 15.86 64.63
N ALA A 77 -21.27 17.11 64.22
CA ALA A 77 -20.31 17.41 63.16
C ALA A 77 -18.96 16.72 63.37
N GLY A 78 -18.48 16.02 62.33
CA GLY A 78 -17.19 15.35 62.34
C GLY A 78 -17.13 14.07 63.18
N ARG A 79 -18.26 13.58 63.71
CA ARG A 79 -18.32 12.36 64.51
C ARG A 79 -18.95 11.23 63.71
N PHE A 80 -18.25 10.10 63.67
CA PHE A 80 -18.67 8.89 62.96
C PHE A 80 -19.57 7.97 63.79
N ASN A 81 -19.74 8.29 65.08
CA ASN A 81 -20.29 7.37 66.08
C ASN A 81 -21.32 8.03 67.02
N ARG A 82 -22.05 9.04 66.53
CA ARG A 82 -23.09 9.75 67.28
C ARG A 82 -24.36 10.00 66.49
N ASP A 83 -24.48 9.36 65.34
CA ASP A 83 -25.57 9.58 64.39
C ASP A 83 -26.05 8.24 63.84
N ASP A 84 -27.37 8.02 63.89
CA ASP A 84 -28.05 6.80 63.47
C ASP A 84 -28.04 6.62 61.93
N PHE A 85 -27.66 7.66 61.17
CA PHE A 85 -27.69 7.70 59.72
C PHE A 85 -26.33 7.45 59.05
N THR A 86 -25.20 7.80 59.68
CA THR A 86 -23.86 7.62 59.08
C THR A 86 -23.57 6.15 58.80
N MET A 87 -23.25 5.80 57.54
CA MET A 87 -22.95 4.41 57.15
C MET A 87 -21.70 4.30 56.28
N GLN A 88 -20.95 3.22 56.49
CA GLN A 88 -19.93 2.76 55.53
C GLN A 88 -20.59 1.75 54.60
N VAL A 89 -20.74 2.10 53.34
CA VAL A 89 -21.42 1.29 52.33
C VAL A 89 -20.41 0.68 51.38
N VAL A 90 -20.45 -0.64 51.24
CA VAL A 90 -19.73 -1.37 50.20
C VAL A 90 -20.76 -2.03 49.30
N GLY A 91 -20.75 -1.71 48.01
CA GLY A 91 -21.70 -2.26 47.05
C GLY A 91 -21.06 -2.64 45.73
N VAL A 92 -21.72 -3.52 45.01
CA VAL A 92 -21.36 -3.95 43.66
C VAL A 92 -22.53 -3.65 42.74
N SER A 93 -22.24 -3.08 41.57
CA SER A 93 -23.23 -2.93 40.50
C SER A 93 -22.77 -3.60 39.21
N GLN A 94 -23.69 -4.29 38.56
CA GLN A 94 -23.47 -4.95 37.27
C GLN A 94 -24.46 -4.42 36.25
N GLU A 95 -23.94 -3.93 35.13
CA GLU A 95 -24.75 -3.53 33.98
C GLU A 95 -25.05 -4.76 33.11
N PHE A 96 -26.29 -4.86 32.65
CA PHE A 96 -26.78 -5.87 31.74
C PHE A 96 -27.37 -5.16 30.52
N PRO A 97 -26.54 -4.82 29.52
CA PRO A 97 -27.05 -4.25 28.28
C PRO A 97 -28.03 -5.22 27.63
N ASN A 98 -29.05 -4.67 26.97
CA ASN A 98 -30.09 -5.51 26.39
C ASN A 98 -29.52 -6.49 25.35
N PRO A 99 -30.09 -7.71 25.24
CA PRO A 99 -29.55 -8.73 24.34
C PRO A 99 -29.48 -8.31 22.87
N ALA A 100 -30.36 -7.40 22.41
CA ALA A 100 -30.31 -6.92 21.04
C ALA A 100 -29.12 -5.99 20.81
N LYS A 101 -28.81 -5.11 21.77
CA LYS A 101 -27.66 -4.20 21.72
C LYS A 101 -26.33 -4.95 21.79
N ARG A 102 -26.23 -5.98 22.64
CA ARG A 102 -25.05 -6.86 22.67
C ARG A 102 -24.82 -7.58 21.34
N ARG A 103 -25.86 -8.19 20.76
CA ARG A 103 -25.79 -8.81 19.42
C ARG A 103 -25.43 -7.80 18.32
N ALA A 104 -25.97 -6.58 18.39
CA ALA A 104 -25.66 -5.54 17.41
C ALA A 104 -24.20 -5.05 17.53
N ARG A 105 -23.65 -4.94 18.75
CA ARG A 105 -22.22 -4.68 18.98
C ARG A 105 -21.35 -5.80 18.39
N ALA A 106 -21.71 -7.05 18.63
CA ALA A 106 -21.01 -8.20 18.06
C ALA A 106 -21.05 -8.19 16.51
N THR A 107 -22.20 -7.86 15.92
CA THR A 107 -22.36 -7.74 14.46
C THR A 107 -21.50 -6.62 13.89
N ARG A 108 -21.44 -5.45 14.57
CA ARG A 108 -20.56 -4.35 14.18
C ARG A 108 -19.09 -4.73 14.25
N ALA A 109 -18.67 -5.35 15.35
CA ALA A 109 -17.28 -5.80 15.50
C ALA A 109 -16.88 -6.85 14.44
N GLN A 110 -17.80 -7.74 14.07
CA GLN A 110 -17.57 -8.69 12.97
C GLN A 110 -17.41 -7.98 11.61
N ALA A 111 -18.16 -6.90 11.38
CA ALA A 111 -18.00 -6.08 10.19
C ALA A 111 -16.66 -5.32 10.19
N ASP A 112 -16.17 -4.88 11.35
CA ASP A 112 -14.85 -4.25 11.48
C ASP A 112 -13.71 -5.23 11.14
N ILE A 113 -13.82 -6.51 11.51
CA ILE A 113 -12.89 -7.56 11.03
C ILE A 113 -12.96 -7.67 9.49
N GLY A 114 -14.16 -7.61 8.91
CA GLY A 114 -14.37 -7.63 7.47
C GLY A 114 -13.68 -6.46 6.77
N ILE A 115 -13.75 -5.25 7.33
CA ILE A 115 -13.02 -4.07 6.84
C ILE A 115 -11.51 -4.31 6.89
N ALA A 116 -11.00 -4.78 8.04
CA ALA A 116 -9.55 -5.00 8.22
C ALA A 116 -8.99 -5.98 7.17
N ARG A 117 -9.70 -7.09 6.91
CA ARG A 117 -9.32 -8.08 5.88
C ARG A 117 -9.41 -7.52 4.46
N ALA A 118 -10.42 -6.71 4.18
CA ALA A 118 -10.55 -6.11 2.86
C ALA A 118 -9.46 -5.05 2.60
N ASP A 119 -9.09 -4.28 3.63
CA ASP A 119 -7.99 -3.31 3.54
C ASP A 119 -6.61 -3.99 3.39
N GLU A 120 -6.41 -5.16 4.01
CA GLU A 120 -5.25 -6.02 3.75
C GLU A 120 -5.20 -6.44 2.28
N ALA A 121 -6.31 -6.97 1.73
CA ALA A 121 -6.36 -7.40 0.34
C ALA A 121 -6.09 -6.27 -0.67
N VAL A 122 -6.57 -5.04 -0.40
CA VAL A 122 -6.23 -3.85 -1.20
C VAL A 122 -4.74 -3.53 -1.10
N THR A 123 -4.19 -3.55 0.12
CA THR A 123 -2.76 -3.28 0.36
C THR A 123 -1.88 -4.31 -0.35
N ALA A 124 -2.25 -5.58 -0.32
CA ALA A 124 -1.56 -6.66 -1.03
C ALA A 124 -1.57 -6.45 -2.55
N GLN A 125 -2.71 -6.04 -3.12
CA GLN A 125 -2.81 -5.70 -4.54
C GLN A 125 -1.92 -4.51 -4.90
N ASP A 126 -1.92 -3.45 -4.09
CA ASP A 126 -1.11 -2.25 -4.32
C ASP A 126 0.40 -2.54 -4.24
N ILE A 127 0.83 -3.38 -3.28
CA ILE A 127 2.24 -3.81 -3.15
C ILE A 127 2.63 -4.69 -4.33
N ARG A 128 1.79 -5.65 -4.72
CA ARG A 128 2.04 -6.50 -5.90
C ARG A 128 2.24 -5.65 -7.16
N LEU A 129 1.39 -4.66 -7.38
CA LEU A 129 1.50 -3.73 -8.50
C LEU A 129 2.81 -2.92 -8.44
N ALA A 130 3.09 -2.31 -7.28
CA ALA A 130 4.27 -1.46 -7.12
C ALA A 130 5.57 -2.25 -7.29
N THR A 131 5.66 -3.45 -6.72
CA THR A 131 6.79 -4.36 -6.90
C THR A 131 6.97 -4.76 -8.37
N ALA A 132 5.89 -5.14 -9.06
CA ALA A 132 5.96 -5.54 -10.45
C ALA A 132 6.41 -4.39 -11.38
N LEU A 133 5.88 -3.18 -11.16
CA LEU A 133 6.30 -1.99 -11.91
C LEU A 133 7.76 -1.63 -11.63
N ALA A 134 8.20 -1.66 -10.36
CA ALA A 134 9.59 -1.38 -10.00
C ALA A 134 10.57 -2.39 -10.63
N TRP A 135 10.19 -3.67 -10.68
CA TRP A 135 10.98 -4.71 -11.34
C TRP A 135 11.09 -4.47 -12.85
N VAL A 136 9.98 -4.13 -13.52
CA VAL A 136 9.97 -3.80 -14.97
C VAL A 136 10.79 -2.55 -15.27
N ASP A 137 10.65 -1.51 -14.46
CA ASP A 137 11.42 -0.27 -14.62
C ASP A 137 12.92 -0.54 -14.50
N LEU A 138 13.33 -1.36 -13.52
CA LEU A 138 14.71 -1.77 -13.34
C LEU A 138 15.22 -2.58 -14.53
N TYR A 139 14.44 -3.57 -15.00
CA TYR A 139 14.79 -4.41 -16.15
C TYR A 139 15.00 -3.57 -17.43
N TYR A 140 14.05 -2.71 -17.78
CA TYR A 140 14.15 -1.90 -19.01
C TYR A 140 15.14 -0.75 -18.88
N ALA A 141 15.36 -0.17 -17.70
CA ALA A 141 16.42 0.83 -17.52
C ALA A 141 17.81 0.22 -17.70
N LYS A 142 18.06 -0.98 -17.18
CA LYS A 142 19.31 -1.73 -17.42
C LYS A 142 19.49 -2.08 -18.89
N LYS A 143 18.42 -2.53 -19.57
CA LYS A 143 18.46 -2.88 -21.00
C LYS A 143 18.79 -1.67 -21.88
N ARG A 144 18.18 -0.51 -21.61
CA ARG A 144 18.50 0.76 -22.29
C ARG A 144 19.92 1.23 -22.01
N LEU A 145 20.42 1.09 -20.78
CA LEU A 145 21.79 1.47 -20.44
C LEU A 145 22.79 0.62 -21.22
N LYS A 146 22.55 -0.70 -21.32
CA LYS A 146 23.38 -1.62 -22.09
C LYS A 146 23.44 -1.23 -23.58
N GLU A 147 22.35 -0.75 -24.17
CA GLU A 147 22.34 -0.28 -25.55
C GLU A 147 23.25 0.95 -25.75
N LEU A 148 23.21 1.90 -24.81
CA LEU A 148 24.10 3.06 -24.84
C LEU A 148 25.56 2.70 -24.58
N ASP A 149 25.83 1.69 -23.75
CA ASP A 149 27.19 1.21 -23.51
C ASP A 149 27.80 0.59 -24.79
N LEU A 150 26.99 -0.08 -25.61
CA LEU A 150 27.42 -0.57 -26.92
C LEU A 150 27.80 0.59 -27.86
N LEU A 151 26.99 1.65 -27.91
CA LEU A 151 27.32 2.84 -28.69
C LEU A 151 28.61 3.51 -28.21
N ASP A 152 28.79 3.67 -26.90
CA ASP A 152 29.96 4.31 -26.29
C ASP A 152 31.27 3.55 -26.60
N SER A 153 31.20 2.22 -26.64
CA SER A 153 32.33 1.37 -27.03
C SER A 153 32.73 1.56 -28.51
N GLY A 154 31.75 1.70 -29.41
CA GLY A 154 32.00 1.93 -30.84
C GLY A 154 32.68 3.28 -31.14
N LEU A 155 32.58 4.25 -30.24
CA LEU A 155 33.24 5.55 -30.38
C LEU A 155 34.75 5.50 -30.14
N GLU A 156 35.26 4.49 -29.43
CA GLU A 156 36.71 4.34 -29.20
C GLU A 156 37.45 4.05 -30.52
N ASP A 157 36.93 3.10 -31.31
CA ASP A 157 37.46 2.75 -32.63
C ASP A 157 37.42 3.95 -33.60
N LEU A 158 36.36 4.76 -33.48
CA LEU A 158 36.21 5.95 -34.29
C LEU A 158 37.22 7.04 -33.90
N GLN A 159 37.45 7.27 -32.60
CA GLN A 159 38.43 8.25 -32.12
C GLN A 159 39.84 7.92 -32.65
N ALA A 160 40.21 6.64 -32.67
CA ALA A 160 41.47 6.19 -33.26
C ALA A 160 41.55 6.53 -34.77
N THR A 161 40.46 6.30 -35.50
CA THR A 161 40.38 6.60 -36.94
C THR A 161 40.51 8.09 -37.24
N VAL A 162 39.84 8.94 -36.47
CA VAL A 162 39.91 10.41 -36.62
C VAL A 162 41.31 10.92 -36.32
N THR A 163 41.95 10.37 -35.29
CA THR A 163 43.32 10.73 -34.90
C THR A 163 44.32 10.43 -36.01
N ALA A 164 44.20 9.25 -36.64
CA ALA A 164 45.03 8.88 -37.79
C ALA A 164 44.80 9.81 -38.99
N ARG A 165 43.53 10.16 -39.28
CA ARG A 165 43.20 11.10 -40.38
C ARG A 165 43.72 12.51 -40.11
N LEU A 166 43.68 12.99 -38.87
CA LEU A 166 44.26 14.27 -38.47
C LEU A 166 45.78 14.27 -38.65
N ALA A 167 46.48 13.21 -38.22
CA ALA A 167 47.93 13.08 -38.40
C ALA A 167 48.34 13.06 -39.88
N SER A 168 47.51 12.50 -40.76
CA SER A 168 47.72 12.50 -42.20
C SER A 168 47.32 13.81 -42.91
N GLY A 169 46.74 14.78 -42.19
CA GLY A 169 46.22 16.03 -42.75
C GLY A 169 44.89 15.89 -43.51
N ALA A 170 44.28 14.71 -43.50
CA ALA A 170 43.03 14.40 -44.20
C ALA A 170 41.75 14.79 -43.43
N ALA A 171 41.89 15.38 -42.24
CA ALA A 171 40.79 15.87 -41.40
C ALA A 171 41.11 17.26 -40.82
N ARG A 172 40.08 18.07 -40.58
CA ARG A 172 40.21 19.40 -39.95
C ARG A 172 40.38 19.23 -38.43
N PRO A 173 41.13 20.13 -37.76
CA PRO A 173 41.30 20.08 -36.29
C PRO A 173 39.97 20.04 -35.52
N ALA A 174 38.95 20.78 -35.98
CA ALA A 174 37.63 20.77 -35.33
C ALA A 174 36.95 19.38 -35.35
N GLN A 175 37.24 18.55 -36.35
CA GLN A 175 36.66 17.20 -36.47
C GLN A 175 37.23 16.22 -35.43
N ALA A 176 38.38 16.54 -34.84
CA ALA A 176 38.95 15.76 -33.74
C ALA A 176 38.11 15.83 -32.45
N LEU A 177 37.25 16.84 -32.32
CA LEU A 177 36.39 17.05 -31.15
C LEU A 177 35.00 16.44 -31.29
N GLU A 178 34.60 16.01 -32.50
CA GLU A 178 33.26 15.50 -32.78
C GLU A 178 32.93 14.21 -31.97
N PRO A 179 33.84 13.23 -31.84
CA PRO A 179 33.54 12.04 -31.02
C PRO A 179 33.49 12.35 -29.52
N ASP A 180 34.31 13.28 -29.03
CA ASP A 180 34.27 13.72 -27.63
C ASP A 180 32.96 14.43 -27.29
N GLN A 181 32.44 15.27 -28.20
CA GLN A 181 31.13 15.90 -28.07
C GLN A 181 30.01 14.86 -28.01
N LEU A 182 30.07 13.85 -28.87
CA LEU A 182 29.08 12.77 -28.88
C LEU A 182 29.16 11.92 -27.60
N ARG A 183 30.37 11.63 -27.12
CA ARG A 183 30.59 10.91 -25.85
C ARG A 183 30.01 11.69 -24.67
N ALA A 184 30.21 13.01 -24.63
CA ALA A 184 29.61 13.87 -23.61
C ALA A 184 28.06 13.78 -23.66
N ALA A 185 27.47 13.84 -24.86
CA ALA A 185 26.03 13.69 -25.03
C ALA A 185 25.51 12.32 -24.56
N ILE A 186 26.21 11.23 -24.85
CA ILE A 186 25.86 9.87 -24.37
C ILE A 186 25.98 9.77 -22.85
N ASN A 187 27.03 10.34 -22.26
CA ASN A 187 27.24 10.32 -20.81
C ASN A 187 26.09 11.00 -20.03
N ASP A 188 25.49 12.06 -20.58
CA ASP A 188 24.28 12.66 -20.01
C ASP A 188 23.10 11.66 -19.99
N ARG A 189 22.87 10.91 -21.08
CA ARG A 189 21.81 9.88 -21.13
C ARG A 189 22.11 8.72 -20.17
N ARG A 190 23.36 8.27 -20.10
CA ARG A 190 23.79 7.21 -19.16
C ARG A 190 23.57 7.63 -17.72
N SER A 191 23.86 8.89 -17.39
CA SER A 191 23.63 9.44 -16.05
C SER A 191 22.14 9.47 -15.69
N ALA A 192 21.26 9.82 -16.64
CA ALA A 192 19.81 9.76 -16.46
C ALA A 192 19.32 8.32 -16.22
N LEU A 193 19.78 7.35 -17.01
CA LEU A 193 19.44 5.93 -16.84
C LEU A 193 20.00 5.35 -15.53
N ALA A 194 21.20 5.74 -15.12
CA ALA A 194 21.77 5.35 -13.83
C ALA A 194 20.89 5.83 -12.66
N ALA A 195 20.35 7.06 -12.75
CA ALA A 195 19.39 7.56 -11.78
C ALA A 195 18.05 6.80 -11.82
N GLU A 196 17.56 6.42 -13.00
CA GLU A 196 16.37 5.55 -13.13
C GLU A 196 16.58 4.18 -12.49
N ILE A 197 17.72 3.53 -12.75
CA ILE A 197 18.11 2.25 -12.15
C ILE A 197 18.14 2.36 -10.62
N ALA A 198 18.78 3.42 -10.09
CA ALA A 198 18.87 3.63 -8.64
C ALA A 198 17.48 3.82 -8.01
N ARG A 199 16.58 4.58 -8.65
CA ARG A 199 15.19 4.77 -8.19
C ARG A 199 14.40 3.46 -8.23
N ALA A 200 14.45 2.72 -9.33
CA ALA A 200 13.72 1.46 -9.49
C ALA A 200 14.20 0.41 -8.48
N ARG A 201 15.52 0.30 -8.28
CA ARG A 201 16.12 -0.56 -7.24
C ARG A 201 15.66 -0.16 -5.84
N ALA A 202 15.64 1.13 -5.51
CA ALA A 202 15.18 1.59 -4.20
C ALA A 202 13.69 1.27 -3.96
N GLN A 203 12.84 1.38 -4.99
CA GLN A 203 11.43 0.98 -4.88
C GLN A 203 11.27 -0.54 -4.73
N LEU A 204 12.07 -1.34 -5.45
CA LEU A 204 12.05 -2.80 -5.31
C LEU A 204 12.54 -3.23 -3.91
N ALA A 205 13.62 -2.60 -3.42
CA ALA A 205 14.18 -2.84 -2.09
C ALA A 205 13.20 -2.51 -0.97
N ARG A 206 12.35 -1.47 -1.13
CA ARG A 206 11.33 -1.10 -0.16
C ARG A 206 10.39 -2.27 0.17
N PHE A 207 10.00 -3.05 -0.83
CA PHE A 207 9.05 -4.16 -0.66
C PHE A 207 9.72 -5.50 -0.43
N THR A 208 10.92 -5.71 -0.97
CA THR A 208 11.65 -7.00 -0.90
C THR A 208 12.69 -7.07 0.22
N GLY A 209 12.98 -5.96 0.91
CA GLY A 209 14.00 -5.91 1.95
C GLY A 209 15.46 -6.01 1.46
N ASP A 210 15.69 -6.20 0.16
CA ASP A 210 17.03 -6.34 -0.43
C ASP A 210 17.52 -5.02 -1.03
N ALA A 211 18.44 -4.35 -0.34
CA ALA A 211 19.02 -3.08 -0.78
C ALA A 211 19.84 -3.18 -2.07
N ALA A 212 20.31 -4.37 -2.43
CA ALA A 212 21.08 -4.63 -3.64
C ALA A 212 20.27 -5.40 -4.69
N ALA A 213 18.93 -5.39 -4.59
CA ALA A 213 18.04 -6.06 -5.50
C ALA A 213 18.39 -5.82 -6.98
N ASP A 214 18.39 -6.90 -7.75
CA ASP A 214 18.64 -6.88 -9.18
C ASP A 214 17.68 -7.80 -9.94
N THR A 215 17.57 -7.61 -11.24
CA THR A 215 16.64 -8.37 -12.10
C THR A 215 17.32 -9.59 -12.73
N LEU A 216 16.61 -10.73 -12.75
CA LEU A 216 17.01 -11.96 -13.44
C LEU A 216 15.93 -12.43 -14.42
N GLY A 217 16.36 -12.90 -15.60
CA GLY A 217 15.49 -13.46 -16.62
C GLY A 217 14.78 -12.38 -17.46
N ASP A 218 13.98 -12.85 -18.41
CA ASP A 218 13.15 -12.00 -19.26
C ASP A 218 11.73 -11.85 -18.66
N LEU A 219 11.09 -10.73 -18.97
CA LEU A 219 9.70 -10.51 -18.60
C LEU A 219 8.80 -11.49 -19.38
N PRO A 220 7.98 -12.33 -18.71
CA PRO A 220 7.07 -13.21 -19.41
C PRO A 220 5.99 -12.40 -20.17
N PRO A 221 5.50 -12.92 -21.31
CA PRO A 221 4.46 -12.25 -22.08
C PRO A 221 3.18 -12.10 -21.26
N GLN A 222 2.67 -10.88 -21.14
CA GLN A 222 1.45 -10.55 -20.44
C GLN A 222 0.28 -10.56 -21.43
N MET A 223 -0.62 -11.53 -21.31
CA MET A 223 -1.89 -11.51 -22.04
C MET A 223 -2.96 -10.78 -21.22
N ILE A 224 -3.82 -10.03 -21.90
CA ILE A 224 -4.95 -9.33 -21.30
C ILE A 224 -6.24 -9.98 -21.80
N ASP A 225 -7.02 -10.55 -20.88
CA ASP A 225 -8.37 -11.06 -21.16
C ASP A 225 -9.41 -9.99 -20.85
N GLU A 226 -9.68 -9.10 -21.82
CA GLU A 226 -10.61 -7.98 -21.63
C GLU A 226 -12.00 -8.41 -21.12
N GLN A 227 -12.51 -9.55 -21.61
CA GLN A 227 -13.83 -10.04 -21.22
C GLN A 227 -13.83 -10.54 -19.78
N GLY A 228 -12.79 -11.31 -19.40
CA GLY A 228 -12.56 -11.74 -18.03
C GLY A 228 -12.49 -10.56 -17.07
N LEU A 229 -11.66 -9.55 -17.38
CA LEU A 229 -11.47 -8.36 -16.54
C LEU A 229 -12.78 -7.58 -16.33
N ARG A 230 -13.56 -7.35 -17.38
CA ARG A 230 -14.86 -6.67 -17.28
C ARG A 230 -15.87 -7.45 -16.41
N SER A 231 -15.88 -8.78 -16.54
CA SER A 231 -16.77 -9.63 -15.74
C SER A 231 -16.35 -9.71 -14.26
N GLY A 232 -15.05 -9.58 -13.98
CA GLY A 232 -14.46 -9.67 -12.65
C GLY A 232 -14.53 -8.40 -11.80
N ILE A 233 -15.04 -7.27 -12.33
CA ILE A 233 -15.02 -5.97 -11.64
C ILE A 233 -15.61 -6.07 -10.23
N ASP A 234 -16.78 -6.70 -10.04
CA ASP A 234 -17.42 -6.79 -8.73
C ASP A 234 -16.62 -7.60 -7.70
N ALA A 235 -15.66 -8.42 -8.12
CA ALA A 235 -14.80 -9.22 -7.25
C ALA A 235 -13.52 -8.49 -6.79
N LEU A 236 -13.25 -7.29 -7.30
CA LEU A 236 -12.00 -6.58 -7.04
C LEU A 236 -11.83 -6.21 -5.56
N PRO A 237 -10.60 -6.28 -4.99
CA PRO A 237 -10.34 -5.96 -3.59
C PRO A 237 -10.86 -4.58 -3.17
N ARG A 238 -10.70 -3.57 -4.03
CA ARG A 238 -11.17 -2.20 -3.76
C ARG A 238 -12.68 -2.11 -3.63
N LEU A 239 -13.45 -2.83 -4.46
CA LEU A 239 -14.91 -2.89 -4.32
C LEU A 239 -15.34 -3.73 -3.11
N ARG A 240 -14.68 -4.85 -2.84
CA ARG A 240 -14.93 -5.64 -1.62
C ARG A 240 -14.68 -4.85 -0.34
N ALA A 241 -13.69 -3.95 -0.34
CA ALA A 241 -13.44 -3.05 0.79
C ALA A 241 -14.56 -2.01 0.96
N LEU A 242 -15.19 -1.55 -0.11
CA LEU A 242 -16.37 -0.70 -0.04
C LEU A 242 -17.62 -1.48 0.39
N ASP A 243 -17.78 -2.73 -0.06
CA ASP A 243 -18.83 -3.64 0.39
C ASP A 243 -18.72 -3.90 1.90
N ALA A 244 -17.51 -4.14 2.42
CA ALA A 244 -17.25 -4.31 3.85
C ALA A 244 -17.61 -3.05 4.66
N ARG A 245 -17.31 -1.85 4.14
CA ARG A 245 -17.69 -0.58 4.78
C ARG A 245 -19.21 -0.37 4.77
N ALA A 246 -19.90 -0.75 3.70
CA ALA A 246 -21.36 -0.70 3.62
C ALA A 246 -22.01 -1.63 4.65
N LEU A 247 -21.50 -2.87 4.78
CA LEU A 247 -21.95 -3.83 5.81
C LEU A 247 -21.74 -3.28 7.22
N ALA A 248 -20.61 -2.63 7.48
CA ALA A 248 -20.34 -2.02 8.78
C ALA A 248 -21.28 -0.84 9.07
N ALA A 249 -21.64 -0.03 8.07
CA ALA A 249 -22.60 1.05 8.21
C ALA A 249 -24.03 0.53 8.46
N ASP A 250 -24.42 -0.59 7.84
CA ASP A 250 -25.67 -1.27 8.13
C ASP A 250 -25.70 -1.84 9.56
N ALA A 251 -24.58 -2.44 10.02
CA ALA A 251 -24.44 -2.92 11.40
C ALA A 251 -24.54 -1.77 12.42
N GLU A 252 -23.94 -0.62 12.13
CA GLU A 252 -24.05 0.60 12.96
C GLU A 252 -25.50 1.11 13.04
N THR A 253 -26.24 1.04 11.93
CA THR A 253 -27.68 1.34 11.91
C THR A 253 -28.46 0.36 12.80
N GLY A 254 -28.11 -0.94 12.75
CA GLY A 254 -28.67 -1.97 13.63
C GLY A 254 -28.40 -1.70 15.12
N LEU A 255 -27.19 -1.26 15.45
CA LEU A 255 -26.80 -0.86 16.81
C LEU A 255 -27.60 0.35 17.30
N ALA A 256 -27.73 1.40 16.47
CA ALA A 256 -28.56 2.57 16.79
C ALA A 256 -30.04 2.21 17.01
N ARG A 257 -30.56 1.20 16.29
CA ARG A 257 -31.93 0.68 16.53
C ARG A 257 -32.03 -0.06 17.85
N ALA A 258 -31.00 -0.82 18.24
CA ALA A 258 -30.98 -1.56 19.49
C ALA A 258 -30.92 -0.66 20.74
N ASP A 259 -30.41 0.57 20.61
CA ASP A 259 -30.44 1.61 21.66
C ASP A 259 -31.86 2.08 22.05
N LYS A 260 -32.90 1.67 21.31
CA LYS A 260 -34.29 1.86 21.71
C LYS A 260 -34.75 0.88 22.79
N ARG A 261 -34.00 -0.20 23.03
CA ARG A 261 -34.37 -1.19 24.04
C ARG A 261 -33.75 -0.81 25.39
N PRO A 262 -34.50 -0.93 26.50
CA PRO A 262 -34.01 -0.66 27.84
C PRO A 262 -32.78 -1.48 28.20
N ASP A 263 -31.73 -0.82 28.69
CA ASP A 263 -30.66 -1.47 29.41
C ASP A 263 -31.06 -1.59 30.89
N TRP A 264 -30.50 -2.57 31.60
CA TRP A 264 -30.82 -2.85 33.00
C TRP A 264 -29.54 -2.98 33.81
N SER A 265 -29.57 -2.61 35.09
CA SER A 265 -28.47 -2.86 36.02
C SER A 265 -28.99 -3.34 37.35
N VAL A 266 -28.24 -4.22 38.00
CA VAL A 266 -28.55 -4.72 39.34
C VAL A 266 -27.46 -4.23 40.27
N ASN A 267 -27.87 -3.66 41.40
CA ASN A 267 -26.96 -3.19 42.44
C ASN A 267 -27.29 -3.89 43.76
N ALA A 268 -26.25 -4.34 44.46
CA ALA A 268 -26.36 -4.87 45.80
C ALA A 268 -25.33 -4.16 46.69
N ALA A 269 -25.74 -3.74 47.88
CA ALA A 269 -24.87 -3.02 48.80
C ALA A 269 -25.11 -3.48 50.23
N TYR A 270 -24.03 -3.47 51.00
CA TYR A 270 -24.01 -3.70 52.44
C TYR A 270 -23.62 -2.40 53.13
N GLY A 271 -24.52 -1.87 53.96
CA GLY A 271 -24.30 -0.69 54.78
C GLY A 271 -23.98 -1.10 56.21
N ARG A 272 -22.76 -0.83 56.65
CA ARG A 272 -22.37 -0.99 58.04
C ARG A 272 -22.64 0.30 58.80
N ARG A 273 -23.39 0.18 59.89
CA ARG A 273 -23.69 1.29 60.79
C ARG A 273 -22.98 1.13 62.12
N GLU A 274 -23.19 2.09 63.01
CA GLU A 274 -22.81 1.92 64.40
C GLU A 274 -23.46 0.65 64.99
N PRO A 275 -22.75 -0.08 65.88
CA PRO A 275 -23.20 -1.37 66.42
C PRO A 275 -24.60 -1.37 67.03
N ASN A 276 -25.08 -0.21 67.50
CA ASN A 276 -26.36 -0.06 68.18
C ASN A 276 -27.56 -0.11 67.23
N PHE A 277 -27.37 0.08 65.91
CA PHE A 277 -28.47 0.22 64.93
C PHE A 277 -28.56 -0.93 63.92
N GLY A 278 -27.58 -1.83 63.89
CA GLY A 278 -27.54 -2.97 62.99
C GLY A 278 -27.25 -2.61 61.52
N ASP A 279 -26.73 -3.59 60.79
CA ASP A 279 -26.31 -3.43 59.41
C ASP A 279 -27.48 -3.62 58.42
N LEU A 280 -27.36 -3.00 57.24
CA LEU A 280 -28.40 -2.97 56.22
C LEU A 280 -27.93 -3.61 54.92
N VAL A 281 -28.86 -4.24 54.20
CA VAL A 281 -28.64 -4.73 52.84
C VAL A 281 -29.60 -4.01 51.91
N THR A 282 -29.06 -3.47 50.83
CA THR A 282 -29.81 -2.77 49.79
C THR A 282 -29.67 -3.53 48.49
N VAL A 283 -30.79 -3.86 47.84
CA VAL A 283 -30.82 -4.39 46.48
C VAL A 283 -31.66 -3.47 45.62
N GLY A 284 -31.12 -3.06 44.48
CA GLY A 284 -31.78 -2.18 43.53
C GLY A 284 -31.68 -2.72 42.10
N VAL A 285 -32.66 -2.34 41.29
CA VAL A 285 -32.66 -2.57 39.85
C VAL A 285 -32.90 -1.24 39.18
N THR A 286 -32.01 -0.86 38.26
CA THR A 286 -32.17 0.34 37.42
C THR A 286 -32.52 -0.09 36.01
N VAL A 287 -33.48 0.59 35.38
CA VAL A 287 -33.90 0.31 34.00
C VAL A 287 -33.96 1.63 33.23
N ASP A 288 -33.31 1.67 32.08
CA ASP A 288 -33.34 2.83 31.19
C ASP A 288 -34.68 2.91 30.45
N LEU A 289 -35.41 4.02 30.60
CA LEU A 289 -36.71 4.21 29.96
C LEU A 289 -36.63 5.23 28.82
N PRO A 290 -36.68 4.80 27.54
CA PRO A 290 -36.50 5.68 26.38
C PRO A 290 -37.78 6.46 26.00
N PHE A 291 -38.27 7.31 26.91
CA PHE A 291 -39.51 8.08 26.70
C PHE A 291 -39.44 9.10 25.55
N PHE A 292 -38.24 9.63 25.25
CA PHE A 292 -38.03 10.67 24.22
C PHE A 292 -37.44 10.12 22.91
N SER A 293 -37.77 8.88 22.56
CA SER A 293 -37.23 8.19 21.37
C SER A 293 -37.36 9.00 20.08
N LYS A 294 -38.49 9.70 19.88
CA LYS A 294 -38.73 10.59 18.72
C LYS A 294 -37.72 11.73 18.56
N ARG A 295 -37.15 12.25 19.66
CA ARG A 295 -36.22 13.39 19.65
C ARG A 295 -34.76 13.01 19.91
N ARG A 296 -34.49 11.75 20.28
CA ARG A 296 -33.14 11.27 20.62
C ARG A 296 -32.70 10.07 19.77
N GLN A 297 -33.43 8.95 19.82
CA GLN A 297 -33.06 7.73 19.10
C GLN A 297 -33.44 7.79 17.61
N ASP A 298 -34.61 8.31 17.26
CA ASP A 298 -35.09 8.36 15.87
C ASP A 298 -34.16 9.19 14.96
N PRO A 299 -33.74 10.41 15.32
CA PRO A 299 -32.80 11.18 14.51
C PRO A 299 -31.43 10.49 14.37
N LYS A 300 -30.95 9.80 15.42
CA LYS A 300 -29.70 9.04 15.35
C LYS A 300 -29.79 7.87 14.39
N ILE A 301 -30.91 7.12 14.43
CA ILE A 301 -31.15 6.01 13.49
C ILE A 301 -31.26 6.53 12.06
N ALA A 302 -31.97 7.63 11.85
CA ALA A 302 -32.08 8.26 10.54
C ALA A 302 -30.70 8.70 10.00
N ALA A 303 -29.87 9.30 10.84
CA ALA A 303 -28.50 9.66 10.48
C ALA A 303 -27.66 8.44 10.06
N ARG A 304 -27.67 7.35 10.85
CA ARG A 304 -26.96 6.11 10.51
C ARG A 304 -27.50 5.46 9.22
N ALA A 305 -28.81 5.49 9.00
CA ALA A 305 -29.42 4.97 7.77
C ALA A 305 -28.98 5.78 6.52
N SER A 306 -28.84 7.10 6.66
CA SER A 306 -28.28 7.96 5.61
C SER A 306 -26.80 7.66 5.35
N GLU A 307 -26.00 7.43 6.40
CA GLU A 307 -24.61 7.02 6.27
C GLU A 307 -24.45 5.67 5.55
N ALA A 308 -25.31 4.69 5.85
CA ALA A 308 -25.34 3.41 5.15
C ALA A 308 -25.75 3.55 3.67
N THR A 309 -26.70 4.45 3.40
CA THR A 309 -27.09 4.77 2.00
C THR A 309 -25.95 5.43 1.25
N ARG A 310 -25.23 6.38 1.87
CA ARG A 310 -24.03 6.97 1.32
C ARG A 310 -22.98 5.91 0.99
N ALA A 311 -22.68 4.99 1.91
CA ALA A 311 -21.69 3.93 1.68
C ALA A 311 -22.04 3.04 0.47
N ARG A 312 -23.32 2.72 0.25
CA ARG A 312 -23.78 2.00 -0.94
C ARG A 312 -23.63 2.81 -2.23
N LEU A 313 -23.95 4.11 -2.19
CA LEU A 313 -23.79 4.99 -3.35
C LEU A 313 -22.31 5.22 -3.70
N ASP A 314 -21.45 5.36 -2.69
CA ASP A 314 -19.99 5.46 -2.87
C ASP A 314 -19.45 4.18 -3.55
N ARG A 315 -19.96 3.01 -3.17
CA ARG A 315 -19.64 1.72 -3.83
C ARG A 315 -20.08 1.68 -5.29
N GLU A 316 -21.27 2.17 -5.61
CA GLU A 316 -21.74 2.26 -7.01
C GLU A 316 -20.91 3.25 -7.84
N ALA A 317 -20.58 4.41 -7.28
CA ALA A 317 -19.72 5.40 -7.92
C ALA A 317 -18.35 4.79 -8.22
N ALA A 318 -17.72 4.16 -7.22
CA ALA A 318 -16.43 3.49 -7.39
C ALA A 318 -16.47 2.38 -8.45
N LYS A 319 -17.58 1.63 -8.58
CA LYS A 319 -17.73 0.64 -9.66
C LYS A 319 -17.70 1.30 -11.04
N ARG A 320 -18.42 2.42 -11.21
CA ARG A 320 -18.42 3.16 -12.48
C ARG A 320 -17.05 3.76 -12.77
N ASP A 321 -16.38 4.28 -11.75
CA ASP A 321 -15.02 4.83 -11.87
C ASP A 321 -14.00 3.76 -12.27
N ILE A 322 -14.06 2.57 -11.66
CA ILE A 322 -13.21 1.42 -12.01
C ILE A 322 -13.47 0.95 -13.44
N ALA A 323 -14.74 0.89 -13.86
CA ALA A 323 -15.08 0.50 -15.24
C ALA A 323 -14.54 1.52 -16.26
N ALA A 324 -14.69 2.82 -15.98
CA ALA A 324 -14.11 3.87 -16.81
C ALA A 324 -12.58 3.84 -16.82
N GLY A 325 -11.95 3.56 -15.67
CA GLY A 325 -10.51 3.37 -15.55
C GLY A 325 -10.01 2.19 -16.40
N LEU A 326 -10.69 1.05 -16.36
CA LEU A 326 -10.36 -0.11 -17.20
C LEU A 326 -10.45 0.23 -18.69
N ASP A 327 -11.51 0.94 -19.11
CA ASP A 327 -11.66 1.36 -20.51
C ASP A 327 -10.52 2.30 -20.96
N ALA A 328 -10.09 3.21 -20.08
CA ALA A 328 -8.97 4.10 -20.33
C ALA A 328 -7.63 3.33 -20.41
N ASP A 329 -7.33 2.48 -19.44
CA ASP A 329 -6.10 1.68 -19.42
C ASP A 329 -6.01 0.76 -20.65
N LEU A 330 -7.12 0.16 -21.10
CA LEU A 330 -7.18 -0.64 -22.33
C LEU A 330 -6.98 0.20 -23.60
N ALA A 331 -7.39 1.46 -23.61
CA ALA A 331 -7.14 2.37 -24.72
C ALA A 331 -5.66 2.77 -24.79
N ASP A 332 -5.06 3.12 -23.64
CA ASP A 332 -3.64 3.46 -23.52
C ASP A 332 -2.75 2.28 -23.90
N HIS A 333 -3.08 1.08 -23.43
CA HIS A 333 -2.35 -0.14 -23.78
C HIS A 333 -2.34 -0.41 -25.29
N ARG A 334 -3.50 -0.27 -25.96
CA ARG A 334 -3.60 -0.41 -27.41
C ARG A 334 -2.77 0.63 -28.14
N MET A 335 -2.83 1.89 -27.71
CA MET A 335 -2.03 2.96 -28.27
C MET A 335 -0.52 2.71 -28.10
N HIS A 336 -0.04 2.33 -26.92
CA HIS A 336 1.37 2.00 -26.69
C HIS A 336 1.81 0.81 -27.54
N HIS A 337 0.95 -0.20 -27.72
CA HIS A 337 1.24 -1.35 -28.57
C HIS A 337 1.39 -0.95 -30.05
N GLU A 338 0.52 -0.08 -30.57
CA GLU A 338 0.64 0.47 -31.94
C GLU A 338 1.92 1.29 -32.12
N GLN A 339 2.27 2.12 -31.13
CA GLN A 339 3.49 2.91 -31.13
C GLN A 339 4.75 2.02 -31.11
N LEU A 340 4.76 0.98 -30.28
CA LEU A 340 5.83 -0.01 -30.23
C LEU A 340 5.98 -0.74 -31.58
N ALA A 341 4.86 -1.15 -32.18
CA ALA A 341 4.85 -1.80 -33.49
C ALA A 341 5.45 -0.87 -34.57
N ASN A 342 5.05 0.41 -34.60
CA ASN A 342 5.62 1.40 -35.51
C ASN A 342 7.12 1.63 -35.26
N ALA A 343 7.55 1.72 -33.99
CA ALA A 343 8.95 1.89 -33.64
C ALA A 343 9.81 0.72 -34.12
N ARG A 344 9.40 -0.52 -33.85
CA ARG A 344 10.12 -1.74 -34.23
C ARG A 344 10.14 -2.00 -35.73
N THR A 345 9.03 -1.77 -36.42
CA THR A 345 8.89 -2.15 -37.84
C THR A 345 9.26 -1.04 -38.82
N ARG A 346 9.25 0.23 -38.37
CA ARG A 346 9.51 1.39 -39.24
C ARG A 346 10.62 2.28 -38.74
N LEU A 347 10.51 2.85 -37.53
CA LEU A 347 11.45 3.87 -37.07
C LEU A 347 12.88 3.33 -36.91
N VAL A 348 13.06 2.23 -36.18
CA VAL A 348 14.38 1.61 -35.98
C VAL A 348 14.99 1.13 -37.29
N PRO A 349 14.27 0.38 -38.17
CA PRO A 349 14.83 -0.02 -39.47
C PRO A 349 15.20 1.15 -40.39
N LEU A 350 14.45 2.25 -40.37
CA LEU A 350 14.76 3.45 -41.15
C LEU A 350 15.99 4.18 -40.60
N ALA A 351 16.09 4.33 -39.28
CA ALA A 351 17.26 4.92 -38.63
C ALA A 351 18.52 4.07 -38.91
N LYS A 352 18.39 2.73 -38.87
CA LYS A 352 19.48 1.81 -39.17
C LYS A 352 19.99 1.94 -40.58
N LYS A 353 19.09 1.89 -41.57
CA LYS A 353 19.44 2.07 -42.98
C LYS A 353 20.12 3.43 -43.22
N ARG A 354 19.63 4.48 -42.58
CA ARG A 354 20.25 5.81 -42.70
C ARG A 354 21.66 5.83 -42.11
N ALA A 355 21.86 5.32 -40.90
CA ALA A 355 23.17 5.25 -40.27
C ALA A 355 24.17 4.45 -41.12
N GLU A 356 23.75 3.31 -41.67
CA GLU A 356 24.59 2.48 -42.56
C GLU A 356 25.00 3.23 -43.85
N LEU A 357 24.06 3.94 -44.49
CA LEU A 357 24.31 4.72 -45.71
C LEU A 357 25.19 5.95 -45.46
N ASP A 358 24.96 6.65 -44.36
CA ASP A 358 25.73 7.83 -43.97
C ASP A 358 27.16 7.42 -43.57
N LEU A 359 27.33 6.31 -42.85
CA LEU A 359 28.65 5.74 -42.54
C LEU A 359 29.41 5.31 -43.80
N ALA A 360 28.73 4.67 -44.75
CA ALA A 360 29.33 4.29 -46.04
C ALA A 360 29.73 5.54 -46.86
N SER A 361 28.92 6.60 -46.84
CA SER A 361 29.20 7.87 -47.51
C SER A 361 30.40 8.59 -46.87
N TYR A 362 30.52 8.54 -45.54
CA TYR A 362 31.69 9.04 -44.81
C TYR A 362 32.96 8.26 -45.16
N ALA A 363 32.90 6.92 -45.18
CA ALA A 363 34.02 6.07 -45.57
C ALA A 363 34.49 6.35 -47.01
N ALA A 364 33.57 6.68 -47.91
CA ALA A 364 33.86 7.10 -49.27
C ALA A 364 34.29 8.58 -49.40
N GLY A 365 34.39 9.33 -48.30
CA GLY A 365 34.77 10.74 -48.28
C GLY A 365 33.73 11.72 -48.83
N LYS A 366 32.48 11.29 -48.99
CA LYS A 366 31.36 12.09 -49.54
C LYS A 366 30.50 12.77 -48.48
N LEU A 367 30.63 12.36 -47.22
CA LEU A 367 29.90 12.92 -46.08
C LEU A 367 30.90 13.31 -44.98
N ASP A 368 30.58 14.34 -44.20
CA ASP A 368 31.38 14.70 -43.02
C ASP A 368 31.14 13.73 -41.86
N LEU A 369 32.15 13.62 -40.99
CA LEU A 369 32.11 12.72 -39.83
C LEU A 369 30.95 13.06 -38.88
N GLY A 370 30.76 14.33 -38.54
CA GLY A 370 29.71 14.80 -37.66
C GLY A 370 28.32 14.34 -38.11
N THR A 371 28.00 14.44 -39.40
CA THR A 371 26.73 13.95 -39.94
C THR A 371 26.58 12.43 -39.83
N ALA A 372 27.64 11.65 -40.10
CA ALA A 372 27.63 10.20 -39.90
C ALA A 372 27.49 9.80 -38.42
N LEU A 373 28.08 10.59 -37.51
CA LEU A 373 27.96 10.41 -36.07
C LEU A 373 26.55 10.70 -35.57
N LEU A 374 25.94 11.79 -36.05
CA LEU A 374 24.57 12.15 -35.69
C LEU A 374 23.55 11.12 -36.17
N SER A 375 23.74 10.50 -37.34
CA SER A 375 22.86 9.42 -37.81
C SER A 375 23.03 8.13 -37.00
N THR A 376 24.26 7.82 -36.56
CA THR A 376 24.53 6.69 -35.65
C THR A 376 23.91 6.92 -34.27
N LEU A 377 24.03 8.14 -33.71
CA LEU A 377 23.34 8.53 -32.48
C LEU A 377 21.82 8.39 -32.64
N ALA A 378 21.26 8.86 -33.75
CA ALA A 378 19.82 8.78 -34.00
C ALA A 378 19.31 7.33 -34.10
N LEU A 379 20.13 6.38 -34.57
CA LEU A 379 19.82 4.95 -34.51
C LEU A 379 19.75 4.47 -33.05
N ALA A 380 20.78 4.73 -32.25
CA ALA A 380 20.80 4.31 -30.85
C ALA A 380 19.65 4.95 -30.05
N GLU A 381 19.33 6.23 -30.30
CA GLU A 381 18.17 6.89 -29.71
C GLU A 381 16.85 6.21 -30.13
N ALA A 382 16.72 5.77 -31.39
CA ALA A 382 15.55 5.03 -31.85
C ALA A 382 15.44 3.63 -31.21
N GLU A 383 16.56 2.95 -30.98
CA GLU A 383 16.60 1.65 -30.30
C GLU A 383 16.25 1.79 -28.80
N VAL A 384 16.80 2.80 -28.14
CA VAL A 384 16.45 3.15 -26.74
C VAL A 384 14.99 3.56 -26.61
N ASP A 385 14.45 4.35 -27.55
CA ASP A 385 13.03 4.73 -27.57
C ASP A 385 12.12 3.50 -27.81
N ALA A 386 12.53 2.57 -28.67
CA ALA A 386 11.79 1.32 -28.87
C ALA A 386 11.74 0.48 -27.58
N LEU A 387 12.84 0.41 -26.82
CA LEU A 387 12.88 -0.24 -25.50
C LEU A 387 12.03 0.49 -24.46
N ALA A 388 11.97 1.83 -24.50
CA ALA A 388 11.11 2.61 -23.63
C ALA A 388 9.62 2.34 -23.92
N ARG A 389 9.23 2.29 -25.19
CA ARG A 389 7.86 1.93 -25.60
C ARG A 389 7.50 0.50 -25.21
N GLU A 390 8.47 -0.41 -25.29
CA GLU A 390 8.28 -1.78 -24.84
C GLU A 390 8.02 -1.85 -23.33
N ALA A 391 8.74 -1.03 -22.55
CA ALA A 391 8.50 -0.86 -21.12
C ALA A 391 7.08 -0.35 -20.84
N GLU A 392 6.57 0.64 -21.58
CA GLU A 392 5.20 1.14 -21.38
C GLU A 392 4.14 0.07 -21.68
N VAL A 393 4.29 -0.70 -22.76
CA VAL A 393 3.40 -1.84 -23.06
C VAL A 393 3.40 -2.86 -21.91
N ALA A 394 4.58 -3.20 -21.39
CA ALA A 394 4.73 -4.10 -20.26
C ALA A 394 4.10 -3.55 -18.97
N ARG A 395 4.34 -2.26 -18.66
CA ARG A 395 3.78 -1.56 -17.50
C ARG A 395 2.26 -1.55 -17.54
N ASP A 396 1.67 -1.25 -18.68
CA ASP A 396 0.22 -1.26 -18.86
C ASP A 396 -0.37 -2.65 -18.66
N ALA A 397 0.24 -3.67 -19.27
CA ALA A 397 -0.26 -5.04 -19.13
C ALA A 397 -0.20 -5.53 -17.68
N ILE A 398 0.90 -5.26 -16.96
CA ILE A 398 1.03 -5.54 -15.52
C ILE A 398 -0.02 -4.77 -14.73
N ARG A 399 -0.20 -3.47 -15.00
CA ARG A 399 -1.16 -2.62 -14.31
C ARG A 399 -2.57 -3.17 -14.49
N ILE A 400 -2.97 -3.44 -15.72
CA ILE A 400 -4.29 -3.94 -16.07
C ILE A 400 -4.55 -5.29 -15.39
N ASN A 401 -3.62 -6.23 -15.55
CA ASN A 401 -3.75 -7.57 -14.97
C ASN A 401 -3.71 -7.56 -13.43
N THR A 402 -2.97 -6.65 -12.81
CA THR A 402 -2.88 -6.61 -11.35
C THR A 402 -4.06 -5.88 -10.72
N ILE A 403 -4.52 -4.77 -11.32
CA ILE A 403 -5.63 -3.96 -10.80
C ILE A 403 -6.97 -4.62 -11.08
N TYR A 404 -7.18 -5.16 -12.29
CA TYR A 404 -8.47 -5.69 -12.73
C TYR A 404 -8.51 -7.22 -12.82
N GLY A 405 -7.38 -7.91 -12.77
CA GLY A 405 -7.31 -9.37 -12.80
C GLY A 405 -7.65 -10.01 -11.45
N GLU A 406 -8.15 -11.24 -11.48
CA GLU A 406 -8.63 -11.95 -10.30
C GLU A 406 -7.55 -12.11 -9.22
N ALA A 407 -7.88 -11.65 -8.01
CA ALA A 407 -7.37 -12.20 -6.76
C ALA A 407 -8.16 -13.49 -6.45
N GLY A 408 -7.81 -14.57 -7.14
CA GLY A 408 -8.53 -15.84 -7.10
C GLY A 408 -7.64 -17.04 -7.44
N ARG A 409 -6.54 -17.21 -6.69
CA ARG A 409 -5.97 -18.52 -6.39
C ARG A 409 -5.65 -18.60 -4.92
#